data_AF-A0A418YI52-F1
#
_entry.id   AF-A0A418YI52-F1
#
_cell.length_a   1.000
_cell.length_b   1.000
_cell.length_c   1.000
_cell.angle_alpha   90.00
_cell.angle_beta   90.00
_cell.angle_gamma   90.00
#
_symmetry.space_group_name_H-M   'P 1'
#
loop_
_entity.id
_entity.type
_entity.pdbx_description
1 polymer ?
#
loop_
_entity_poly.entity_id
_entity_poly.type
_entity_poly.pdbx_seq_one_letter_code
_entity_poly.pdbx_strand_id
1 'polypeptide(L)'
;MLTIKYNTSRLHLSGSLTLPEVEKLKPEPYQGVRAIDLSRITDFDSAGLAWLVHYFAPYKVGFSHAPSSLLTLSQLYGLDDLFCHG
;
A
#
# COMPACT_ATOMS: atom_id res chain seq x y z
N MET A 1 -2.17 1.55 14.47
CA MET A 1 -2.61 2.78 13.78
C MET A 1 -1.91 2.88 12.44
N LEU A 2 -2.64 3.01 11.34
CA LEU A 2 -2.05 3.31 10.03
C LEU A 2 -1.68 4.79 9.93
N THR A 3 -0.49 5.09 9.45
CA THR A 3 0.00 6.46 9.23
C THR A 3 0.52 6.61 7.80
N ILE A 4 0.15 7.71 7.17
CA ILE A 4 0.56 8.07 5.80
C ILE A 4 1.40 9.35 5.88
N LYS A 5 2.62 9.31 5.35
CA LYS A 5 3.48 10.50 5.23
C LYS A 5 3.88 10.70 3.78
N TYR A 6 3.63 11.90 3.27
CA TYR A 6 4.06 12.30 1.93
C TYR A 6 5.36 13.10 1.98
N ASN A 7 6.32 12.73 1.15
CA ASN A 7 7.53 13.49 0.92
C ASN A 7 7.81 13.55 -0.58
N THR A 8 7.71 14.76 -1.15
CA THR A 8 7.97 15.09 -2.57
C THR A 8 7.19 14.26 -3.59
N SER A 9 7.57 13.02 -3.86
CA SER A 9 6.94 12.09 -4.81
C SER A 9 6.77 10.67 -4.24
N ARG A 10 7.01 10.51 -2.94
CA ARG A 10 6.95 9.23 -2.23
C ARG A 10 5.97 9.29 -1.07
N LEU A 11 5.12 8.27 -0.96
CA LEU A 11 4.36 8.00 0.25
C LEU A 11 5.08 6.96 1.10
N HIS A 12 5.12 7.19 2.40
CA HIS A 12 5.54 6.20 3.38
C HIS A 12 4.30 5.76 4.15
N LEU A 13 3.97 4.48 4.04
CA LEU A 13 2.94 3.84 4.85
C LEU A 13 3.60 3.13 6.02
N SER A 14 3.08 3.37 7.22
CA SER A 14 3.62 2.77 8.45
C SER A 14 2.50 2.34 9.39
N GLY A 15 2.71 1.24 10.12
CA GLY A 15 1.75 0.68 11.05
C GLY A 15 0.97 -0.49 10.48
N SER A 16 -0.30 -0.62 10.87
CA SER A 16 -1.15 -1.76 10.51
C SER A 16 -2.03 -1.43 9.30
N LEU A 17 -1.93 -2.25 8.24
CA LEU A 17 -2.71 -2.16 7.02
C LEU A 17 -3.86 -3.18 7.07
N THR A 18 -4.82 -2.96 7.96
CA THR A 18 -5.95 -3.87 8.22
C THR A 18 -7.28 -3.16 8.04
N LEU A 19 -8.38 -3.91 7.90
CA LEU A 19 -9.73 -3.35 7.73
C LEU A 19 -10.05 -2.23 8.75
N PRO A 20 -9.87 -2.42 10.07
CA PRO A 20 -10.22 -1.40 11.05
C PRO A 20 -9.40 -0.11 10.90
N GLU A 21 -8.22 -0.19 10.29
CA GLU A 21 -7.33 0.96 10.12
C GLU A 21 -7.59 1.69 8.80
N VAL A 22 -7.81 0.95 7.70
CA VAL A 22 -8.07 1.56 6.40
C VAL A 22 -9.47 2.18 6.31
N GLU A 23 -10.46 1.69 7.07
CA GLU A 23 -11.79 2.31 7.17
C GLU A 23 -11.78 3.70 7.81
N LYS A 24 -10.80 3.97 8.68
CA LYS A 24 -10.64 5.27 9.36
C LYS A 24 -10.01 6.31 8.43
N LEU A 25 -9.39 5.89 7.33
CA LEU A 25 -8.70 6.78 6.42
C LEU A 25 -9.67 7.38 5.42
N LYS A 26 -9.52 8.69 5.20
CA LYS A 26 -10.09 9.38 4.04
C LYS A 26 -8.97 9.56 3.03
N PRO A 27 -8.95 8.78 1.94
CA PRO A 27 -7.91 8.90 0.94
C PRO A 27 -7.97 10.27 0.29
N GLU A 28 -6.82 10.94 0.26
CA GLU A 28 -6.63 12.20 -0.45
C GLU A 28 -6.14 11.92 -1.88
N PRO A 29 -6.37 12.83 -2.84
CA PRO A 29 -5.81 12.67 -4.18
C PRO A 29 -4.28 12.80 -4.11
N TYR A 30 -3.60 11.66 -4.18
CA TYR A 30 -2.13 11.55 -4.15
C TYR A 30 -1.48 11.87 -5.49
N GLN A 31 -1.90 12.96 -6.13
CA GLN A 31 -1.36 13.39 -7.43
C GLN A 31 0.14 13.66 -7.33
N GLY A 32 0.92 13.07 -8.25
CA GLY A 32 2.37 13.22 -8.29
C GLY A 32 3.15 12.21 -7.44
N VAL A 33 2.48 11.35 -6.68
CA VAL A 33 3.14 10.19 -6.07
C VAL A 33 3.57 9.23 -7.17
N ARG A 34 4.83 8.79 -7.09
CA ARG A 34 5.43 7.79 -7.99
C ARG A 34 5.75 6.49 -7.28
N ALA A 35 5.97 6.54 -5.96
CA ALA A 35 6.37 5.40 -5.17
C ALA A 35 5.70 5.37 -3.80
N ILE A 36 5.40 4.16 -3.33
CA ILE A 36 4.90 3.88 -1.98
C ILE A 36 5.88 2.95 -1.29
N ASP A 37 6.34 3.36 -0.11
CA ASP A 37 7.24 2.61 0.75
C ASP A 37 6.44 1.91 1.85
N LEU A 38 6.54 0.58 1.89
CA LEU A 38 5.84 -0.31 2.83
C LEU A 38 6.77 -0.88 3.91
N SER A 39 8.03 -0.41 3.99
CA SER A 39 9.05 -0.93 4.92
C SER A 39 8.66 -0.87 6.40
N ARG A 40 7.66 -0.06 6.76
CA ARG A 40 7.19 0.14 8.13
C ARG A 40 5.79 -0.44 8.39
N ILE A 41 5.29 -1.29 7.49
CA ILE A 41 4.07 -2.06 7.73
C ILE A 41 4.37 -3.19 8.69
N THR A 42 3.61 -3.27 9.78
CA THR A 42 3.82 -4.23 10.87
C THR A 42 2.83 -5.38 10.85
N ASP A 43 1.62 -5.16 10.33
CA ASP A 43 0.56 -6.14 10.24
C ASP A 43 -0.38 -5.78 9.08
N PHE A 44 -1.05 -6.75 8.48
CA PHE A 44 -1.92 -6.54 7.33
C PHE A 44 -2.93 -7.68 7.12
N ASP A 45 -4.02 -7.36 6.44
CA ASP A 45 -5.03 -8.33 6.00
C ASP A 45 -5.44 -8.10 4.53
N SER A 46 -6.37 -8.92 4.05
CA SER A 46 -6.88 -8.84 2.68
C SER A 46 -7.59 -7.52 2.38
N ALA A 47 -8.22 -6.89 3.38
CA ALA A 47 -8.86 -5.59 3.19
C ALA A 47 -7.81 -4.48 3.02
N GLY A 48 -6.71 -4.56 3.76
CA GLY A 48 -5.55 -3.71 3.58
C GLY A 48 -4.96 -3.77 2.18
N LEU A 49 -4.78 -4.99 1.66
CA LEU A 49 -4.32 -5.20 0.28
C LEU A 49 -5.34 -4.65 -0.74
N ALA A 50 -6.63 -4.92 -0.56
CA ALA A 50 -7.68 -4.39 -1.43
C ALA A 50 -7.70 -2.86 -1.44
N TRP A 51 -7.46 -2.23 -0.28
CA TRP A 51 -7.33 -0.78 -0.16
C TRP A 51 -6.13 -0.25 -0.97
N LEU A 52 -4.96 -0.91 -0.92
CA LEU A 52 -3.82 -0.52 -1.75
C LEU A 52 -4.15 -0.57 -3.25
N VAL A 53 -4.79 -1.63 -3.70
CA VAL A 53 -5.17 -1.80 -5.12
C VAL A 53 -6.16 -0.71 -5.53
N HIS A 54 -7.24 -0.54 -4.76
CA HIS A 54 -8.32 0.37 -5.11
C HIS A 54 -7.85 1.83 -5.21
N TYR A 55 -7.03 2.28 -4.26
CA TYR A 55 -6.64 3.69 -4.18
C TYR A 55 -5.36 4.03 -4.92
N PHE A 56 -4.47 3.08 -5.17
CA PHE A 56 -3.15 3.39 -5.74
C PHE A 56 -2.88 2.77 -7.11
N ALA A 57 -3.51 1.66 -7.47
CA ALA A 57 -3.33 1.08 -8.81
C ALA A 57 -3.68 2.06 -9.95
N PRO A 58 -4.73 2.91 -9.86
CA PRO A 58 -5.03 3.89 -10.92
C PRO A 58 -3.91 4.91 -11.18
N TYR A 59 -3.05 5.15 -10.18
CA TYR A 59 -1.97 6.13 -10.27
C TYR A 59 -0.65 5.54 -10.79
N LYS A 60 -0.63 4.23 -11.13
CA LYS A 60 0.57 3.52 -11.60
C LYS A 60 1.81 3.77 -10.72
N VAL A 61 1.60 3.80 -9.41
CA VAL A 61 2.70 3.97 -8.44
C VAL A 61 3.45 2.66 -8.27
N GLY A 62 4.77 2.75 -8.09
CA GLY A 62 5.57 1.60 -7.69
C GLY A 62 5.45 1.34 -6.19
N PHE A 63 5.30 0.09 -5.78
CA PHE A 63 5.38 -0.31 -4.39
C PHE A 63 6.78 -0.83 -4.07
N SER A 64 7.36 -0.39 -2.96
CA SER A 64 8.72 -0.74 -2.54
C SER A 64 8.74 -1.27 -1.11
N HIS A 65 9.68 -2.17 -0.82
CA HIS A 65 9.89 -2.78 0.50
C HIS A 65 8.63 -3.42 1.10
N ALA A 66 7.79 -4.03 0.26
CA ALA A 66 6.65 -4.81 0.73
C ALA A 66 7.15 -6.01 1.57
N PRO A 67 6.55 -6.29 2.74
CA PRO A 67 6.83 -7.52 3.47
C PRO A 67 6.60 -8.76 2.59
N SER A 68 7.46 -9.78 2.72
CA SER A 68 7.37 -11.00 1.89
C SER A 68 6.01 -11.71 2.00
N SER A 69 5.41 -11.71 3.19
CA SER A 69 4.07 -12.25 3.43
C SER A 69 2.97 -11.44 2.75
N LEU A 70 3.15 -10.14 2.52
CA LEU A 70 2.22 -9.31 1.73
C LEU A 70 2.35 -9.62 0.24
N LEU A 71 3.57 -9.90 -0.24
CA LEU A 71 3.80 -10.39 -1.61
C LEU A 71 3.12 -11.75 -1.83
N THR A 72 3.24 -12.68 -0.87
CA THR A 72 2.50 -13.95 -0.93
C THR A 72 1.00 -13.73 -0.95
N LEU A 73 0.49 -12.82 -0.12
CA LEU A 73 -0.94 -12.51 -0.10
C LEU A 73 -1.43 -11.98 -1.44
N SER A 74 -0.67 -11.09 -2.11
CA SER A 74 -1.07 -10.58 -3.42
C SER A 74 -1.07 -11.65 -4.50
N GLN A 75 -0.09 -12.56 -4.49
CA GLN A 75 -0.05 -13.70 -5.41
C GLN A 75 -1.26 -14.64 -5.22
N LEU A 76 -1.68 -14.88 -3.97
CA LEU A 76 -2.89 -15.67 -3.68
C LEU A 76 -4.16 -15.05 -4.28
N TYR A 77 -4.17 -13.73 -4.47
CA TYR A 77 -5.26 -13.00 -5.12
C TYR A 77 -5.04 -12.75 -6.62
N GLY A 78 -3.97 -13.29 -7.22
CA GLY A 78 -3.65 -13.07 -8.64
C GLY A 78 -3.22 -11.63 -8.98
N LEU A 79 -2.62 -10.94 -8.01
CA LEU A 79 -2.14 -9.56 -8.13
C LEU A 79 -0.61 -9.52 -8.29
N ASP A 80 -0.07 -10.39 -9.14
CA ASP A 80 1.37 -10.58 -9.31
C ASP A 80 2.09 -9.28 -9.73
N ASP A 81 1.48 -8.51 -10.62
CA ASP A 81 2.07 -7.28 -11.15
C ASP A 81 2.08 -6.10 -10.16
N LEU A 82 1.36 -6.21 -9.03
CA LEU A 82 1.20 -5.10 -8.08
C LEU A 82 2.55 -4.64 -7.51
N PHE A 83 3.48 -5.56 -7.29
CA PHE A 83 4.79 -5.27 -6.68
C PHE A 83 5.97 -5.40 -7.66
N CYS A 84 5.72 -5.67 -8.95
CA CYS A 84 6.77 -5.93 -9.95
C CYS A 84 7.42 -4.66 -10.53
N HIS A 85 7.08 -3.47 -10.04
CA HIS A 85 7.55 -2.18 -10.59
C HIS A 85 8.30 -1.32 -9.56
N GLY A 86 9.25 -1.92 -8.85
CA GLY A 86 10.19 -1.24 -7.94
C GLY A 86 11.59 -1.11 -8.51
#